data_AF-A0AAV3ULQ5-F1
#
_entry.id   AF-A0AAV3ULQ5-F1
#
_cell.length_a   1.000
_cell.length_b   1.000
_cell.length_c   1.000
_cell.angle_alpha   90.00
_cell.angle_beta   90.00
_cell.angle_gamma   90.00
#
_symmetry.space_group_name_H-M   'P 1'
#
loop_
_entity.id
_entity.type
_entity.pdbx_description
1 polymer ?
#
loop_
_entity_poly.entity_id
_entity_poly.type
_entity_poly.pdbx_seq_one_letter_code
_entity_poly.pdbx_strand_id
1 'polypeptide(L)'
;MRVAFVAEVTAQHEETGATRRLRRTAELLASRGHEITVFCAQWWDGDHESFEQENVTYRAVTTEPPGEAPSRRFALSLPGALRRAKPDVIHAASVPKHVLAAKTASKFARAPLVVDWYEAPPAGTGTASKSLRMAARAPDEVLTPSETVKTRVRELGANGDDVRVVPNSISVDGYYGPETEGAIESFQSSAGLTVDGMAGPNTWQALVDIGN
;
A
#
# COMPACT_ATOMS: atom_id res chain seq x y z
N MET A 1 3.83 10.39 -15.59
CA MET A 1 2.54 10.60 -14.90
C MET A 1 2.83 11.09 -13.50
N ARG A 2 1.97 11.94 -12.97
CA ARG A 2 1.97 12.44 -11.59
C ARG A 2 1.09 11.55 -10.74
N VAL A 3 1.68 10.84 -9.78
CA VAL A 3 0.96 9.93 -8.89
C VAL A 3 0.97 10.52 -7.49
N ALA A 4 -0.21 10.83 -6.97
CA ALA A 4 -0.37 11.29 -5.59
C ALA A 4 -0.68 10.10 -4.69
N PHE A 5 0.26 9.71 -3.84
CA PHE A 5 0.02 8.80 -2.74
C PHE A 5 -0.60 9.54 -1.56
N VAL A 6 -1.63 8.96 -0.93
CA VAL A 6 -2.29 9.52 0.25
C VAL A 6 -2.14 8.56 1.41
N ALA A 7 -1.31 8.92 2.38
CA ALA A 7 -1.16 8.20 3.63
C ALA A 7 -0.65 9.14 4.72
N GLU A 8 -1.50 9.43 5.71
CA GLU A 8 -1.12 10.25 6.86
C GLU A 8 0.11 9.67 7.58
N VAL A 9 0.09 8.36 7.81
CA VAL A 9 1.20 7.58 8.40
C VAL A 9 2.03 6.97 7.29
N THR A 10 3.34 7.19 7.33
CA THR A 10 4.34 6.63 6.40
C THR A 10 5.31 5.71 7.14
N ALA A 11 6.18 5.01 6.40
CA ALA A 11 7.16 4.10 7.00
C ALA A 11 8.15 4.81 7.94
N GLN A 12 8.35 6.12 7.76
CA GLN A 12 9.16 6.97 8.64
C GLN A 12 8.48 7.27 9.98
N HIS A 13 7.14 7.19 10.06
CA HIS A 13 6.40 7.30 11.31
C HIS A 13 6.33 5.95 12.02
N GLU A 14 5.92 4.91 11.27
CA GLU A 14 5.74 3.55 11.78
C GLU A 14 5.93 2.54 10.64
N GLU A 15 6.78 1.54 10.86
CA GLU A 15 7.06 0.51 9.86
C GLU A 15 6.13 -0.70 10.03
N THR A 16 5.06 -0.72 9.23
CA THR A 16 4.08 -1.80 9.15
C THR A 16 4.12 -2.48 7.77
N GLY A 17 3.33 -3.53 7.57
CA GLY A 17 3.18 -4.11 6.23
C GLY A 17 2.62 -3.12 5.20
N ALA A 18 1.62 -2.31 5.61
CA ALA A 18 0.98 -1.33 4.75
C ALA A 18 1.91 -0.18 4.38
N THR A 19 2.63 0.39 5.36
CA THR A 19 3.53 1.53 5.11
C THR A 19 4.76 1.10 4.30
N ARG A 20 5.29 -0.12 4.51
CA ARG A 20 6.33 -0.70 3.65
C ARG A 20 5.87 -0.90 2.22
N ARG A 21 4.66 -1.45 2.02
CA ARG A 21 4.11 -1.66 0.68
C ARG A 21 3.92 -0.35 -0.06
N LEU A 22 3.38 0.68 0.61
CA LEU A 22 3.21 2.01 0.02
C LEU A 22 4.56 2.60 -0.39
N ARG A 23 5.55 2.60 0.51
CA ARG A 23 6.90 3.10 0.23
C ARG A 23 7.54 2.39 -0.96
N ARG A 24 7.56 1.05 -0.95
CA ARG A 24 8.11 0.26 -2.06
C ARG A 24 7.41 0.53 -3.38
N THR A 25 6.08 0.66 -3.37
CA THR A 25 5.31 0.94 -4.59
C THR A 25 5.62 2.34 -5.11
N ALA A 26 5.72 3.33 -4.23
CA ALA A 26 6.09 4.70 -4.58
C ALA A 26 7.50 4.76 -5.19
N GLU A 27 8.51 4.20 -4.53
CA GLU A 27 9.90 4.15 -5.02
C GLU A 27 10.01 3.40 -6.36
N LEU A 28 9.28 2.29 -6.51
CA LEU A 28 9.26 1.50 -7.74
C LEU A 28 8.60 2.24 -8.93
N LEU A 29 7.61 3.09 -8.67
CA LEU A 29 7.03 3.93 -9.71
C LEU A 29 7.96 5.12 -10.03
N ALA A 30 8.59 5.71 -9.02
CA ALA A 30 9.58 6.77 -9.20
C ALA A 30 10.75 6.29 -10.09
N SER A 31 11.28 5.09 -9.83
CA SER A 31 12.37 4.50 -10.64
C SER A 31 11.96 4.19 -12.08
N ARG A 32 10.66 4.13 -12.38
CA ARG A 32 10.11 4.01 -13.74
C ARG A 32 9.80 5.35 -14.40
N GLY A 33 10.26 6.46 -13.83
CA GLY A 33 10.11 7.81 -14.40
C GLY A 33 8.75 8.45 -14.15
N HIS A 34 7.99 7.97 -13.16
CA HIS A 34 6.78 8.65 -12.71
C HIS A 34 7.12 9.71 -11.66
N GLU A 35 6.42 10.84 -11.67
CA GLU A 35 6.55 11.88 -10.66
C GLU A 35 5.69 11.50 -9.45
N ILE A 36 6.32 11.22 -8.31
CA ILE A 36 5.63 10.68 -7.13
C ILE A 36 5.58 11.72 -6.04
N THR A 37 4.37 11.99 -5.52
CA THR A 37 4.18 12.80 -4.32
C THR A 37 3.40 12.01 -3.27
N VAL A 38 3.97 11.82 -2.08
CA VAL A 38 3.30 11.23 -0.91
C VAL A 38 2.77 12.35 -0.03
N PHE A 39 1.45 12.46 0.08
CA PHE A 39 0.75 13.37 0.98
C PHE A 39 0.62 12.71 2.36
N CYS A 40 1.34 13.23 3.35
CA CYS A 40 1.47 12.64 4.68
C CYS A 40 1.44 13.67 5.81
N ALA A 41 1.41 13.20 7.06
CA ALA A 41 1.83 14.02 8.18
C ALA A 41 3.35 14.27 8.09
N GLN A 42 3.79 15.42 8.60
CA GLN A 42 5.21 15.75 8.61
C GLN A 42 5.97 14.87 9.60
N TRP A 43 7.07 14.27 9.14
CA TRP A 43 8.01 13.49 9.97
C TRP A 43 9.44 14.07 9.99
N TRP A 44 9.72 15.05 9.13
CA TRP A 44 11.02 15.71 9.04
C TRP A 44 11.06 16.99 9.87
N ASP A 45 12.26 17.38 10.31
CA ASP A 45 12.48 18.62 11.04
C ASP A 45 12.42 19.86 10.14
N GLY A 46 11.95 20.98 10.68
CA GLY A 46 11.94 22.30 10.02
C GLY A 46 10.60 22.71 9.41
N ASP A 47 10.56 23.93 8.86
CA ASP A 47 9.31 24.58 8.41
C ASP A 47 9.01 24.38 6.91
N HIS A 48 9.69 23.45 6.25
CA HIS A 48 9.48 23.19 4.82
C HIS A 48 8.31 22.23 4.59
N GLU A 49 7.45 22.57 3.63
CA GLU A 49 6.23 21.81 3.30
C GLU A 49 6.51 20.44 2.65
N SER A 50 7.74 20.18 2.20
CA SER A 50 8.09 18.95 1.51
C SER A 50 9.53 18.51 1.75
N PHE A 51 9.74 17.20 1.70
CA PHE A 51 11.03 16.54 1.80
C PHE A 51 11.19 15.54 0.67
N GLU A 52 12.33 15.49 0.00
CA GLU A 52 12.58 14.56 -1.10
C GLU A 52 13.51 13.43 -0.66
N GLN A 53 13.13 12.19 -0.95
CA GLN A 53 13.92 11.00 -0.65
C GLN A 53 13.68 9.94 -1.72
N GLU A 54 14.74 9.34 -2.27
CA GLU A 54 14.66 8.29 -3.30
C GLU A 54 13.78 8.67 -4.53
N ASN A 55 13.88 9.91 -5.01
CA ASN A 55 13.03 10.47 -6.09
C ASN A 55 11.52 10.49 -5.78
N VAL A 56 11.17 10.41 -4.49
CA VAL A 56 9.80 10.56 -3.99
C VAL A 56 9.70 11.86 -3.19
N THR A 57 8.78 12.73 -3.58
CA THR A 57 8.47 13.94 -2.81
C THR A 57 7.46 13.61 -1.72
N TYR A 58 7.83 13.75 -0.46
CA TYR A 58 6.90 13.76 0.65
C TYR A 58 6.39 15.18 0.88
N ARG A 59 5.09 15.38 0.97
CA ARG A 59 4.46 16.68 1.17
C ARG A 59 3.55 16.65 2.39
N ALA A 60 3.80 17.56 3.32
CA ALA A 60 3.01 17.69 4.53
C ALA A 60 1.61 18.22 4.19
N VAL A 61 0.58 17.47 4.60
CA VAL A 61 -0.81 17.95 4.63
C VAL A 61 -1.15 18.52 6.00
N THR A 62 -0.45 18.04 7.04
CA THR A 62 -0.51 18.50 8.42
C THR A 62 0.86 18.38 9.05
N THR A 63 1.16 19.25 10.01
CA THR A 63 2.34 19.17 10.87
C THR A 63 2.04 18.47 12.20
N GLU A 64 0.76 18.13 12.45
CA GLU A 64 0.38 17.31 13.60
C GLU A 64 0.91 15.90 13.43
N PRO A 65 1.64 15.35 14.42
CA PRO A 65 2.06 13.96 14.37
C PRO A 65 0.83 13.04 14.36
N PRO A 66 0.89 11.90 13.64
CA PRO A 66 -0.21 10.94 13.66
C PRO A 66 -0.48 10.43 15.09
N GLY A 67 -1.75 10.32 15.44
CA GLY A 67 -2.20 9.71 16.70
C GLY A 67 -2.86 8.35 16.49
N GLU A 68 -3.40 7.76 17.55
CA GLU A 68 -4.14 6.48 17.48
C GLU A 68 -5.34 6.53 16.51
N ALA A 69 -5.95 7.69 16.36
CA ALA A 69 -7.04 7.93 15.42
C ALA A 69 -6.56 8.87 14.29
N PRO A 70 -6.97 8.64 13.03
CA PRO A 70 -6.47 9.46 11.92
C PRO A 70 -6.88 10.94 12.05
N SER A 71 -6.06 11.89 11.61
CA SER A 71 -6.29 13.31 11.81
C SER A 71 -7.49 13.84 11.02
N ARG A 72 -8.35 14.60 11.71
CA ARG A 72 -9.43 15.36 11.05
C ARG A 72 -8.86 16.50 10.20
N ARG A 73 -7.77 17.14 10.67
CA ARG A 73 -7.13 18.24 9.93
C ARG A 73 -6.51 17.74 8.63
N PHE A 74 -5.85 16.59 8.67
CA PHE A 74 -5.34 15.94 7.47
C PHE A 74 -6.44 15.74 6.42
N ALA A 75 -7.57 15.11 6.82
CA ALA A 75 -8.68 14.85 5.91
C ALA A 75 -9.31 16.12 5.32
N LEU A 76 -9.40 17.22 6.08
CA LEU A 76 -9.96 18.49 5.63
C LEU A 76 -9.02 19.24 4.66
N SER A 77 -7.71 19.17 4.89
CA SER A 77 -6.70 19.86 4.07
C SER A 77 -6.38 19.09 2.79
N LEU A 78 -6.55 17.76 2.79
CA LEU A 78 -6.17 16.87 1.69
C LEU A 78 -6.76 17.28 0.33
N PRO A 79 -8.06 17.61 0.17
CA PRO A 79 -8.60 17.94 -1.15
C PRO A 79 -7.95 19.17 -1.79
N GLY A 80 -7.61 20.19 -0.99
CA GLY A 80 -6.89 21.37 -1.46
C GLY A 80 -5.46 21.04 -1.89
N ALA A 81 -4.78 20.19 -1.12
CA ALA A 81 -3.42 19.74 -1.43
C ALA A 81 -3.38 18.95 -2.75
N LEU A 82 -4.28 17.98 -2.92
CA LEU A 82 -4.39 17.18 -4.14
C LEU A 82 -4.77 18.03 -5.36
N ARG A 83 -5.69 18.99 -5.20
CA ARG A 83 -6.06 19.91 -6.29
C ARG A 83 -4.88 20.75 -6.77
N ARG A 84 -4.01 21.22 -5.87
CA ARG A 84 -2.81 21.98 -6.23
C ARG A 84 -1.80 21.12 -6.98
N ALA A 85 -1.66 19.86 -6.60
CA ALA A 85 -0.73 18.94 -7.23
C ALA A 85 -1.18 18.44 -8.61
N LYS A 86 -2.48 18.52 -8.91
CA LYS A 86 -3.06 18.10 -10.20
C LYS A 86 -2.63 16.67 -10.60
N PRO A 87 -2.81 15.66 -9.73
CA PRO A 87 -2.36 14.30 -10.03
C PRO A 87 -3.09 13.73 -11.24
N ASP A 88 -2.41 12.83 -11.96
CA ASP A 88 -3.03 12.02 -13.01
C ASP A 88 -3.70 10.78 -12.39
N VAL A 89 -3.21 10.31 -11.24
CA VAL A 89 -3.78 9.20 -10.45
C VAL A 89 -3.63 9.52 -8.95
N ILE A 90 -4.66 9.22 -8.16
CA ILE A 90 -4.59 9.27 -6.69
C ILE A 90 -4.57 7.85 -6.17
N HIS A 91 -3.55 7.49 -5.40
CA HIS A 91 -3.39 6.20 -4.75
C HIS A 91 -3.48 6.38 -3.23
N ALA A 92 -4.52 5.87 -2.57
CA ALA A 92 -4.72 6.11 -1.14
C ALA A 92 -4.64 4.82 -0.31
N ALA A 93 -4.06 4.91 0.89
CA ALA A 93 -4.22 3.89 1.91
C ALA A 93 -5.70 3.80 2.35
N SER A 94 -6.15 2.63 2.78
CA SER A 94 -7.54 2.32 3.14
C SER A 94 -8.04 2.93 4.46
N VAL A 95 -7.71 4.20 4.73
CA VAL A 95 -8.22 4.96 5.88
C VAL A 95 -9.52 5.66 5.47
N PRO A 96 -10.69 5.33 6.06
CA PRO A 96 -11.99 5.73 5.52
C PRO A 96 -12.17 7.24 5.29
N LYS A 97 -11.73 8.07 6.24
CA LYS A 97 -11.85 9.53 6.12
C LYS A 97 -10.93 10.11 5.02
N HIS A 98 -9.76 9.51 4.81
CA HIS A 98 -8.84 9.93 3.75
C HIS A 98 -9.31 9.49 2.39
N VAL A 99 -9.87 8.27 2.28
CA VAL A 99 -10.48 7.78 1.03
C VAL A 99 -11.63 8.69 0.59
N LEU A 100 -12.52 9.08 1.51
CA LEU A 100 -13.64 9.97 1.19
C LEU A 100 -13.18 11.40 0.82
N ALA A 101 -12.17 11.92 1.51
CA ALA A 101 -11.54 13.20 1.16
C ALA A 101 -10.85 13.14 -0.22
N ALA A 102 -10.10 12.07 -0.49
CA ALA A 102 -9.45 11.81 -1.76
C ALA A 102 -10.47 11.66 -2.89
N LYS A 103 -11.60 10.96 -2.69
CA LYS A 103 -12.67 10.83 -3.70
C LYS A 103 -13.30 12.18 -4.05
N THR A 104 -13.41 13.07 -3.07
CA THR A 104 -13.86 14.43 -3.32
C THR A 104 -12.87 15.15 -4.23
N ALA A 105 -11.57 15.05 -3.96
CA ALA A 105 -10.52 15.64 -4.79
C ALA A 105 -10.43 15.01 -6.18
N SER A 106 -10.63 13.70 -6.29
CA SER A 106 -10.52 12.92 -7.54
C SER A 106 -11.53 13.41 -8.58
N LYS A 107 -12.76 13.72 -8.16
CA LYS A 107 -13.80 14.31 -9.03
C LYS A 107 -13.40 15.67 -9.60
N PHE A 108 -12.77 16.53 -8.79
CA PHE A 108 -12.30 17.84 -9.25
C PHE A 108 -11.06 17.76 -10.13
N ALA A 109 -10.11 16.90 -9.76
CA ALA A 109 -8.87 16.69 -10.52
C ALA A 109 -9.09 15.87 -11.80
N ARG A 110 -10.24 15.20 -11.94
CA ARG A 110 -10.53 14.21 -12.99
C ARG A 110 -9.48 13.09 -13.04
N ALA A 111 -9.02 12.69 -11.86
CA ALA A 111 -8.04 11.62 -11.66
C ALA A 111 -8.75 10.41 -11.04
N PRO A 112 -8.50 9.17 -11.49
CA PRO A 112 -9.02 7.98 -10.83
C PRO A 112 -8.43 7.86 -9.42
N LEU A 113 -9.27 7.43 -8.48
CA LEU A 113 -8.89 7.05 -7.13
C LEU A 113 -8.68 5.54 -7.07
N VAL A 114 -7.45 5.13 -6.86
CA VAL A 114 -7.05 3.76 -6.51
C VAL A 114 -6.89 3.69 -4.99
N VAL A 115 -7.47 2.69 -4.34
CA VAL A 115 -7.25 2.45 -2.91
C VAL A 115 -6.53 1.14 -2.69
N ASP A 116 -5.40 1.18 -2.01
CA ASP A 116 -4.68 -0.01 -1.55
C ASP A 116 -5.21 -0.43 -0.18
N TRP A 117 -5.97 -1.51 -0.21
CA TRP A 117 -6.60 -2.12 0.94
C TRP A 117 -5.71 -3.26 1.44
N TYR A 118 -4.74 -2.90 2.27
CA TYR A 118 -3.73 -3.85 2.75
C TYR A 118 -4.27 -4.78 3.83
N GLU A 119 -4.96 -4.23 4.82
CA GLU A 119 -5.41 -4.98 5.99
C GLU A 119 -6.84 -5.45 5.82
N ALA A 120 -7.06 -6.74 6.08
CA ALA A 120 -8.41 -7.27 6.17
C ALA A 120 -9.12 -6.60 7.37
N PRO A 121 -10.35 -6.09 7.19
CA PRO A 121 -11.21 -5.75 8.32
C PRO A 121 -11.32 -6.94 9.29
N PRO A 122 -11.39 -6.71 10.61
CA PRO A 122 -11.54 -7.79 11.58
C PRO A 122 -12.75 -8.68 11.27
N ALA A 123 -12.53 -9.99 11.23
CA ALA A 123 -13.58 -10.97 10.99
C ALA A 123 -14.65 -10.89 12.09
N GLY A 124 -15.92 -11.10 11.73
CA GLY A 124 -17.03 -11.10 12.69
C GLY A 124 -17.63 -9.72 12.99
N THR A 125 -17.20 -8.65 12.32
CA THR A 125 -17.84 -7.34 12.42
C THR A 125 -19.12 -7.28 11.57
N GLY A 126 -20.19 -7.94 12.04
CA GLY A 126 -21.55 -7.75 11.51
C GLY A 126 -22.02 -6.28 11.53
N THR A 127 -21.24 -5.41 12.19
CA THR A 127 -21.39 -3.97 12.32
C THR A 127 -20.18 -3.20 11.78
N ALA A 128 -19.56 -3.63 10.67
CA ALA A 128 -18.59 -2.78 9.96
C ALA A 128 -19.18 -1.37 9.80
N SER A 129 -18.43 -0.36 10.24
CA SER A 129 -18.94 1.01 10.37
C SER A 129 -19.42 1.54 9.02
N LYS A 130 -20.43 2.43 9.04
CA LYS A 130 -20.98 3.05 7.82
C LYS A 130 -19.89 3.72 6.99
N SER A 131 -18.92 4.37 7.64
CA SER A 131 -17.78 5.02 6.96
C SER A 131 -16.86 4.02 6.28
N LEU A 132 -16.62 2.84 6.87
CA LEU A 132 -15.80 1.79 6.27
C LEU A 132 -16.44 1.23 4.99
N ARG A 133 -17.75 0.96 5.01
CA ARG A 133 -18.50 0.52 3.82
C ARG A 133 -18.51 1.58 2.72
N MET A 134 -18.67 2.85 3.10
CA MET A 134 -18.59 3.96 2.14
C MET A 134 -17.20 4.06 1.52
N ALA A 135 -16.14 3.88 2.30
CA ALA A 135 -14.76 3.89 1.80
C ALA A 135 -14.46 2.71 0.87
N ALA A 136 -15.05 1.53 1.09
CA ALA A 136 -14.92 0.38 0.18
C ALA A 136 -15.60 0.59 -1.18
N ARG A 137 -16.68 1.38 -1.22
CA ARG A 137 -17.49 1.65 -2.43
C ARG A 137 -17.04 2.87 -3.24
N ALA A 138 -16.24 3.74 -2.64
CA ALA A 138 -15.85 5.02 -3.22
C ALA A 138 -14.81 4.96 -4.36
N PRO A 139 -13.78 4.08 -4.31
CA PRO A 139 -12.68 4.08 -5.27
C PRO A 139 -13.13 3.72 -6.69
N ASP A 140 -12.33 4.12 -7.67
CA ASP A 140 -12.48 3.68 -9.06
C ASP A 140 -11.79 2.31 -9.27
N GLU A 141 -10.82 1.96 -8.43
CA GLU A 141 -10.18 0.64 -8.34
C GLU A 141 -9.74 0.38 -6.89
N VAL A 142 -9.86 -0.87 -6.44
CA VAL A 142 -9.34 -1.35 -5.15
C VAL A 142 -8.25 -2.38 -5.39
N LEU A 143 -7.07 -2.16 -4.81
CA LEU A 143 -5.99 -3.14 -4.79
C LEU A 143 -6.00 -3.88 -3.47
N THR A 144 -5.79 -5.19 -3.51
CA THR A 144 -5.63 -6.02 -2.31
C THR A 144 -4.39 -6.91 -2.42
N PRO A 145 -3.73 -7.25 -1.31
CA PRO A 145 -2.54 -8.11 -1.35
C PRO A 145 -2.87 -9.59 -1.56
N SER A 146 -4.12 -10.01 -1.32
CA SER A 146 -4.56 -11.40 -1.43
C SER A 146 -6.05 -11.54 -1.73
N GLU A 147 -6.46 -12.75 -2.13
CA GLU A 147 -7.86 -13.13 -2.31
C GLU A 147 -8.67 -13.06 -1.00
N THR A 148 -8.03 -13.34 0.14
CA THR A 148 -8.67 -13.20 1.46
C THR A 148 -9.09 -11.75 1.72
N VAL A 149 -8.18 -10.79 1.47
CA VAL A 149 -8.51 -9.37 1.66
C VAL A 149 -9.53 -8.92 0.63
N LYS A 150 -9.42 -9.36 -0.64
CA LYS A 150 -10.43 -9.10 -1.69
C LYS A 150 -11.82 -9.53 -1.25
N THR A 151 -11.94 -10.73 -0.70
CA THR A 151 -13.22 -11.26 -0.20
C THR A 151 -13.80 -10.34 0.88
N ARG A 152 -12.98 -9.92 1.85
CA ARG A 152 -13.45 -9.02 2.92
C ARG A 152 -13.85 -7.63 2.44
N VAL A 153 -13.15 -7.08 1.46
CA VAL A 153 -13.51 -5.77 0.89
C VAL A 153 -14.82 -5.85 0.10
N ARG A 154 -15.08 -6.98 -0.58
CA ARG A 154 -16.37 -7.25 -1.24
C ARG A 154 -17.51 -7.37 -0.24
N GLU A 155 -17.29 -7.99 0.93
CA GLU A 155 -18.30 -8.03 2.01
C GLU A 155 -18.66 -6.62 2.53
N LEU A 156 -17.74 -5.64 2.45
CA LEU A 156 -18.03 -4.23 2.74
C LEU A 156 -18.80 -3.52 1.62
N GLY A 157 -18.98 -4.18 0.47
CA GLY A 157 -19.76 -3.74 -0.67
C GLY A 157 -18.95 -3.13 -1.81
N ALA A 158 -17.62 -3.29 -1.84
CA ALA A 158 -16.86 -3.00 -3.04
C ALA A 158 -17.36 -3.86 -4.21
N ASN A 159 -17.44 -3.26 -5.39
CA ASN A 159 -17.83 -3.98 -6.60
C ASN A 159 -16.70 -4.94 -7.00
N GLY A 160 -17.03 -6.22 -7.19
CA GLY A 160 -16.02 -7.27 -7.40
C GLY A 160 -15.16 -7.07 -8.65
N ASP A 161 -15.71 -6.45 -9.69
CA ASP A 161 -14.99 -6.15 -10.94
C ASP A 161 -13.95 -5.04 -10.77
N ASP A 162 -14.14 -4.18 -9.77
CA ASP A 162 -13.25 -3.06 -9.43
C ASP A 162 -12.23 -3.46 -8.34
N VAL A 163 -12.15 -4.76 -7.95
CA VAL A 163 -11.18 -5.26 -6.97
C VAL A 163 -10.15 -6.20 -7.61
N ARG A 164 -8.90 -5.73 -7.65
CA ARG A 164 -7.76 -6.45 -8.20
C ARG A 164 -6.79 -6.90 -7.11
N VAL A 165 -6.42 -8.18 -7.16
CA VAL A 165 -5.35 -8.71 -6.32
C VAL A 165 -4.00 -8.36 -6.94
N VAL A 166 -3.18 -7.65 -6.18
CA VAL A 166 -1.79 -7.34 -6.49
C VAL A 166 -0.95 -7.77 -5.28
N PRO A 167 -0.26 -8.93 -5.35
CA PRO A 167 0.55 -9.43 -4.25
C PRO A 167 1.65 -8.45 -3.82
N ASN A 168 2.21 -8.65 -2.63
CA ASN A 168 3.32 -7.84 -2.16
C ASN A 168 4.54 -8.01 -3.06
N SER A 169 5.25 -6.91 -3.29
CA SER A 169 6.56 -6.98 -3.90
C SER A 169 7.57 -7.52 -2.88
N ILE A 170 8.38 -8.47 -3.33
CA ILE A 170 9.60 -8.87 -2.65
C ILE A 170 10.76 -8.08 -3.25
N SER A 171 11.68 -7.62 -2.39
CA SER A 171 12.94 -7.08 -2.85
C SER A 171 13.82 -8.27 -3.20
N VAL A 172 14.23 -8.38 -4.45
CA VAL A 172 15.16 -9.42 -4.91
C VAL A 172 16.41 -8.67 -5.34
N ASP A 173 17.54 -8.92 -4.71
CA ASP A 173 18.84 -8.38 -5.09
C ASP A 173 19.37 -8.99 -6.40
N GLY A 174 18.71 -10.05 -6.88
CA GLY A 174 19.04 -10.78 -8.10
C GLY A 174 20.27 -11.68 -7.92
N TYR A 175 20.76 -11.83 -6.69
CA TYR A 175 21.97 -12.57 -6.37
C TYR A 175 21.64 -13.80 -5.54
N TYR A 176 22.16 -14.95 -5.97
CA TYR A 176 22.12 -16.15 -5.14
C TYR A 176 23.19 -16.01 -4.04
N GLY A 177 22.82 -15.38 -2.94
CA GLY A 177 23.70 -15.13 -1.80
C GLY A 177 23.44 -16.04 -0.60
N PRO A 178 24.23 -15.90 0.47
CA PRO A 178 24.15 -16.76 1.66
C PRO A 178 22.75 -16.81 2.31
N GLU A 179 21.97 -15.73 2.22
CA GLU A 179 20.59 -15.72 2.73
C GLU A 179 19.67 -16.61 1.88
N THR A 180 19.83 -16.57 0.56
CA THR A 180 19.05 -17.43 -0.35
C THR A 180 19.48 -18.90 -0.19
N GLU A 181 20.79 -19.16 -0.11
CA GLU A 181 21.33 -20.49 0.13
C GLU A 181 20.80 -21.10 1.43
N GLY A 182 20.93 -20.37 2.55
CA GLY A 182 20.42 -20.83 3.84
C GLY A 182 18.89 -21.03 3.84
N ALA A 183 18.13 -20.23 3.10
CA ALA A 183 16.68 -20.43 2.96
C ALA A 183 16.35 -21.70 2.17
N ILE A 184 17.10 -22.00 1.10
CA ILE A 184 16.94 -23.24 0.34
C ILE A 184 17.31 -24.46 1.19
N GLU A 185 18.45 -24.42 1.87
CA GLU A 185 18.88 -25.53 2.74
C GLU A 185 17.86 -25.81 3.85
N SER A 186 17.34 -24.75 4.47
CA SER A 186 16.30 -24.85 5.50
C SER A 186 15.03 -25.48 4.96
N PHE A 187 14.59 -25.06 3.77
CA PHE A 187 13.42 -25.63 3.11
C PHE A 187 13.63 -27.10 2.77
N GLN A 188 14.75 -27.44 2.12
CA GLN A 188 15.10 -28.81 1.75
C GLN A 188 15.11 -29.73 2.97
N SER A 189 15.72 -29.28 4.08
CA SER A 189 15.72 -30.00 5.35
C SER A 189 14.30 -30.25 5.86
N SER A 190 13.45 -29.21 5.86
CA SER A 190 12.05 -29.32 6.31
C SER A 190 11.18 -30.22 5.42
N ALA A 191 11.49 -30.28 4.13
CA ALA A 191 10.79 -31.08 3.13
C ALA A 191 11.34 -32.51 3.00
N GLY A 192 12.36 -32.89 3.79
CA GLY A 192 13.00 -34.20 3.72
C GLY A 192 13.77 -34.46 2.42
N LEU A 193 14.21 -33.38 1.75
CA LEU A 193 15.02 -33.44 0.54
C LEU A 193 16.51 -33.49 0.89
N THR A 194 17.34 -33.87 -0.08
CA THR A 194 18.79 -33.66 0.01
C THR A 194 19.07 -32.18 0.18
N VAL A 195 19.79 -31.82 1.25
CA VAL A 195 20.20 -30.45 1.55
C VAL A 195 21.49 -30.17 0.78
N ASP A 196 21.34 -29.57 -0.40
CA ASP A 196 22.45 -29.23 -1.29
C ASP A 196 22.53 -27.73 -1.61
N GLY A 197 21.64 -26.93 -1.01
CA GLY A 197 21.61 -25.48 -1.22
C GLY A 197 21.31 -25.10 -2.67
N MET A 198 20.72 -25.99 -3.48
CA MET A 198 20.37 -25.70 -4.88
C MET A 198 18.87 -25.86 -5.13
N ALA A 199 18.27 -24.89 -5.84
CA ALA A 199 16.89 -24.98 -6.30
C ALA A 199 16.73 -25.97 -7.48
N GLY A 200 16.98 -27.26 -7.25
CA GLY A 200 16.85 -28.32 -8.25
C GLY A 200 15.39 -28.76 -8.48
N PRO A 201 15.13 -29.64 -9.47
CA PRO A 201 13.78 -30.09 -9.81
C PRO A 201 12.96 -30.63 -8.63
N ASN A 202 13.59 -31.39 -7.72
CA ASN A 202 12.93 -31.92 -6.53
C ASN A 202 12.50 -30.82 -5.55
N THR A 203 13.36 -29.81 -5.37
CA THR A 203 13.05 -28.63 -4.55
C THR A 203 11.89 -27.84 -5.15
N TRP A 204 11.88 -27.64 -6.48
CA TRP A 204 10.78 -26.98 -7.18
C TRP A 204 9.46 -27.76 -7.07
N GLN A 205 9.50 -29.08 -7.23
CA GLN A 205 8.30 -29.91 -7.10
C GLN A 205 7.72 -29.80 -5.68
N ALA A 206 8.55 -29.91 -4.64
CA ALA A 206 8.11 -29.78 -3.26
C ALA A 206 7.52 -28.39 -2.97
N LEU A 207 8.09 -27.31 -3.51
CA LEU A 207 7.55 -25.95 -3.38
C LEU A 207 6.15 -25.81 -3.99
N VAL A 208 5.93 -26.41 -5.16
CA VAL A 208 4.63 -26.40 -5.84
C VAL A 208 3.60 -27.23 -5.08
N ASP A 209 4.00 -28.39 -4.56
CA ASP A 209 3.12 -29.29 -3.83
C ASP A 209 2.62 -28.69 -2.50
N ILE A 210 3.45 -27.89 -1.82
CA ILE A 210 3.04 -27.18 -0.58
C ILE A 210 2.05 -26.03 -0.88
N GLY A 211 2.02 -25.52 -2.11
CA GLY A 211 1.13 -24.44 -2.53
C GLY A 211 -0.28 -24.87 -2.94
N ASN A 212 -0.55 -26.18 -3.02
CA ASN A 212 -1.84 -26.78 -3.42
C ASN A 212 -2.57 -27.40 -2.23
#